data_AF-V4XE86-F1
#
_entry.id   AF-V4XE86-F1
#
_cell.length_a   1.000
_cell.length_b   1.000
_cell.length_c   1.000
_cell.angle_alpha   90.00
_cell.angle_beta   90.00
_cell.angle_gamma   90.00
#
_symmetry.space_group_name_H-M   'P 1'
#
loop_
_entity.id
_entity.type
_entity.pdbx_description
1 polymer ?
#
loop_
_entity_poly.entity_id
_entity_poly.type
_entity_poly.pdbx_seq_one_letter_code
_entity_poly.pdbx_strand_id
1 'polypeptide(L)'
;MRLPASIVRLRDRLRAVVTRLRAGGGTTGDGWRLVESTADRTRWRRADRTLDCRRLGGGYVVTVSHHDARSRYPLTPGFVPLASALAVVTCYLQYGVAPQLDRDGRPFVGVRRGQPTQVFDPADAGASVRYAYLDGVTTLDEFPEFLDVGEDVRTAAERMPDRRREPPRDTAD
;
A
#
# COMPACT_ATOMS: atom_id res chain seq x y z
N MET A 1 -7.14 -37.95 13.53
CA MET A 1 -7.38 -37.17 14.77
C MET A 1 -7.31 -35.68 14.43
N ARG A 2 -8.42 -34.93 14.53
CA ARG A 2 -8.44 -33.48 14.18
C ARG A 2 -8.06 -32.65 15.41
N LEU A 3 -7.18 -31.67 15.25
CA LEU A 3 -6.83 -30.73 16.33
C LEU A 3 -8.00 -29.78 16.63
N PRO A 4 -8.25 -29.42 17.90
CA PRO A 4 -9.22 -28.39 18.28
C PRO A 4 -8.98 -27.06 17.55
N ALA A 5 -10.06 -26.38 17.16
CA ALA A 5 -9.97 -25.12 16.41
C ALA A 5 -9.22 -24.01 17.18
N SER A 6 -9.24 -24.05 18.52
CA SER A 6 -8.44 -23.18 19.38
C SER A 6 -6.93 -23.39 19.21
N ILE A 7 -6.49 -24.66 19.12
CA ILE A 7 -5.07 -25.02 18.90
C ILE A 7 -4.62 -24.64 17.49
N VAL A 8 -5.47 -24.78 16.48
CA VAL A 8 -5.16 -24.30 15.11
C VAL A 8 -5.00 -22.79 15.08
N ARG A 9 -5.95 -22.02 15.65
CA ARG A 9 -5.87 -20.54 15.73
C ARG A 9 -4.64 -20.08 16.52
N LEU A 10 -4.30 -20.75 17.62
CA LEU A 10 -3.10 -20.46 18.41
C LEU A 10 -1.83 -20.74 17.60
N ARG A 11 -1.76 -21.88 16.91
CA ARG A 11 -0.62 -22.25 16.06
C ARG A 11 -0.42 -21.26 14.91
N ASP A 12 -1.50 -20.82 14.26
CA ASP A 12 -1.42 -19.89 13.14
C ASP A 12 -1.08 -18.46 13.60
N ARG A 13 -1.58 -18.01 14.77
CA ARG A 13 -1.11 -16.78 15.42
C ARG A 13 0.36 -16.86 15.81
N LEU A 14 0.80 -17.95 16.43
CA LEU A 14 2.21 -18.19 16.74
C LEU A 14 3.07 -18.23 15.48
N ARG A 15 2.59 -18.79 14.37
CA ARG A 15 3.31 -18.80 13.10
C ARG A 15 3.45 -17.38 12.52
N ALA A 16 2.39 -16.57 12.55
CA ALA A 16 2.44 -15.17 12.12
C ALA A 16 3.38 -14.32 13.01
N VAL A 17 3.35 -14.55 14.33
CA VAL A 17 4.27 -13.90 15.28
C VAL A 17 5.71 -14.37 15.07
N VAL A 18 5.97 -15.66 14.85
CA VAL A 18 7.31 -16.19 14.56
C VAL A 18 7.84 -15.71 13.20
N THR A 19 6.99 -15.51 12.19
CA THR A 19 7.38 -14.86 10.94
C THR A 19 7.74 -13.38 11.18
N ARG A 20 6.94 -12.63 11.94
CA ARG A 20 7.26 -11.23 12.35
C ARG A 20 8.55 -11.15 13.19
N LEU A 21 8.80 -12.10 14.10
CA LEU A 21 10.00 -12.12 14.95
C LEU A 21 11.27 -12.58 14.20
N ARG A 22 11.14 -13.41 13.15
CA ARG A 22 12.24 -13.73 12.23
C ARG A 22 12.55 -12.58 11.26
N ALA A 23 11.56 -11.74 10.96
CA ALA A 23 11.71 -10.47 10.25
C ALA A 23 12.09 -9.31 11.22
N GLY A 24 13.00 -9.57 12.15
CA GLY A 24 13.30 -8.66 13.25
C GLY A 24 13.98 -7.36 12.81
N GLY A 25 13.54 -6.25 13.41
CA GLY A 25 14.30 -5.00 13.49
C GLY A 25 14.17 -4.03 12.31
N GLY A 26 13.14 -3.18 12.34
CA GLY A 26 13.18 -1.85 11.73
C GLY A 26 13.52 -1.78 10.23
N THR A 27 12.70 -2.37 9.36
CA THR A 27 12.54 -1.89 7.98
C THR A 27 11.22 -2.40 7.40
N THR A 28 10.66 -1.61 6.48
CA THR A 28 9.40 -1.90 5.79
C THR A 28 9.41 -3.29 5.15
N GLY A 29 8.26 -3.99 5.19
CA GLY A 29 8.17 -5.43 4.99
C GLY A 29 8.89 -6.00 3.77
N ASP A 30 9.28 -7.27 3.88
CA ASP A 30 9.75 -8.10 2.75
C ASP A 30 11.04 -7.62 2.04
N GLY A 31 11.81 -6.73 2.66
CA GLY A 31 13.12 -6.26 2.16
C GLY A 31 13.06 -5.07 1.21
N TRP A 32 11.94 -4.34 1.20
CA TRP A 32 11.87 -3.01 0.61
C TRP A 32 12.67 -2.00 1.45
N ARG A 33 13.28 -1.02 0.78
CA ARG A 33 13.94 0.12 1.42
C ARG A 33 13.56 1.40 0.71
N LEU A 34 13.24 2.44 1.46
CA LEU A 34 13.23 3.81 0.97
C LEU A 34 14.63 4.19 0.44
N VAL A 35 14.71 4.68 -0.80
CA VAL A 35 16.00 5.09 -1.42
C VAL A 35 16.03 6.56 -1.85
N GLU A 36 14.88 7.20 -1.98
CA GLU A 36 14.76 8.62 -2.35
C GLU A 36 13.40 9.15 -1.89
N SER A 37 13.36 10.33 -1.28
CA SER A 37 12.12 11.04 -0.97
C SER A 37 12.32 12.56 -1.03
N THR A 38 11.55 13.21 -1.90
CA THR A 38 11.56 14.64 -2.25
C THR A 38 10.10 15.14 -2.39
N ALA A 39 9.90 16.44 -2.59
CA ALA A 39 8.57 17.05 -2.71
C ALA A 39 7.67 16.42 -3.79
N ASP A 40 8.26 15.99 -4.91
CA ASP A 40 7.50 15.49 -6.06
C ASP A 40 7.56 13.96 -6.21
N ARG A 41 8.23 13.26 -5.28
CA ARG A 41 8.55 11.83 -5.47
C ARG A 41 9.00 11.16 -4.19
N THR A 42 8.54 9.92 -4.01
CA THR A 42 9.21 8.95 -3.14
C THR A 42 9.39 7.62 -3.86
N ARG A 43 10.54 6.98 -3.64
CA ARG A 43 10.95 5.72 -4.27
C ARG A 43 11.40 4.71 -3.23
N TRP A 44 10.85 3.51 -3.34
CA TRP A 44 11.28 2.31 -2.63
C TRP A 44 11.88 1.31 -3.60
N ARG A 45 12.86 0.53 -3.14
CA ARG A 45 13.48 -0.55 -3.93
C ARG A 45 13.60 -1.83 -3.12
N ARG A 46 13.35 -2.96 -3.79
CA ARG A 46 13.62 -4.34 -3.38
C ARG A 46 14.42 -5.00 -4.52
N ALA A 47 15.13 -6.09 -4.24
CA ALA A 47 16.05 -6.78 -5.16
C ALA A 47 15.76 -6.65 -6.68
N ASP A 48 14.56 -7.05 -7.13
CA ASP A 48 14.12 -7.08 -8.53
C ASP A 48 13.16 -5.94 -8.90
N ARG A 49 12.79 -5.04 -7.98
CA ARG A 49 11.66 -4.10 -8.15
C ARG A 49 11.93 -2.71 -7.61
N THR A 50 11.42 -1.72 -8.34
CA THR A 50 11.34 -0.32 -7.90
C THR A 50 9.87 0.10 -7.85
N LEU A 51 9.44 0.66 -6.72
CA LEU A 51 8.12 1.26 -6.52
C LEU A 51 8.31 2.77 -6.40
N ASP A 52 7.59 3.53 -7.22
CA ASP A 52 7.63 4.99 -7.27
C ASP A 52 6.23 5.54 -6.98
N CYS A 53 6.11 6.38 -5.96
CA CYS A 53 5.03 7.36 -5.83
C CYS A 53 5.54 8.70 -6.38
N ARG A 54 4.85 9.29 -7.36
CA ARG A 54 5.25 10.58 -7.94
C ARG A 54 4.08 11.53 -7.99
N ARG A 55 4.34 12.80 -7.73
CA ARG A 55 3.45 13.91 -8.07
C ARG A 55 3.36 14.02 -9.59
N LEU A 56 2.15 14.15 -10.11
CA LEU A 56 1.90 14.43 -11.52
C LEU A 56 0.57 15.18 -11.66
N GLY A 57 0.59 16.35 -12.31
CA GLY A 57 -0.58 17.22 -12.38
C GLY A 57 -1.10 17.62 -11.00
N GLY A 58 -2.42 17.46 -10.79
CA GLY A 58 -3.12 17.81 -9.56
C GLY A 58 -3.08 16.76 -8.44
N GLY A 59 -2.30 15.67 -8.57
CA GLY A 59 -2.27 14.59 -7.58
C GLY A 59 -1.04 13.70 -7.71
N TYR A 60 -1.20 12.45 -7.27
CA TYR A 60 -0.12 11.47 -7.17
C TYR A 60 -0.44 10.19 -7.95
N VAL A 61 0.60 9.57 -8.52
CA VAL A 61 0.52 8.31 -9.26
C VAL A 61 1.51 7.32 -8.66
N VAL A 62 1.03 6.12 -8.35
CA VAL A 62 1.87 5.01 -7.89
C VAL A 62 2.14 4.07 -9.04
N THR A 63 3.38 3.59 -9.13
CA THR A 63 3.83 2.71 -10.22
C THR A 63 4.89 1.75 -9.72
N VAL A 64 4.87 0.51 -10.21
CA VAL A 64 5.93 -0.47 -10.01
C VAL A 64 6.62 -0.81 -11.32
N SER A 65 7.92 -1.10 -11.26
CA SER A 65 8.73 -1.61 -12.37
C SER A 65 9.60 -2.77 -11.87
N HIS A 66 9.71 -3.82 -12.66
CA HIS A 66 10.65 -4.93 -12.42
C HIS A 66 11.93 -4.68 -13.21
N HIS A 67 13.10 -5.01 -12.67
CA HIS A 67 14.39 -4.72 -13.31
C HIS A 67 14.58 -5.47 -14.64
N ASP A 68 14.00 -6.66 -14.77
CA ASP A 68 14.03 -7.45 -16.01
C ASP A 68 12.97 -7.00 -17.04
N ALA A 69 12.00 -6.18 -16.63
CA ALA A 69 10.95 -5.66 -17.50
C ALA A 69 11.23 -4.19 -17.86
N ARG A 70 11.30 -3.87 -19.16
CA ARG A 70 11.35 -2.47 -19.62
C ARG A 70 10.06 -1.69 -19.36
N SER A 71 9.04 -2.34 -18.80
CA SER A 71 7.71 -1.81 -18.57
C SER A 71 7.49 -1.36 -17.12
N ARG A 72 6.78 -0.24 -16.97
CA ARG A 72 6.38 0.34 -15.69
C ARG A 72 4.86 0.31 -15.61
N TYR A 73 4.32 -0.38 -14.60
CA TYR A 73 2.90 -0.62 -14.42
C TYR A 73 2.32 0.37 -13.41
N PRO A 74 1.23 1.09 -13.72
CA PRO A 74 0.51 1.90 -12.74
C PRO A 74 -0.21 1.01 -11.72
N LEU A 75 -0.20 1.43 -10.46
CA LEU A 75 -0.96 0.82 -9.35
C LEU A 75 -2.14 1.70 -8.90
N THR A 76 -2.21 2.95 -9.38
CA THR A 76 -3.38 3.83 -9.26
C THR A 76 -4.04 4.00 -10.63
N PRO A 77 -5.37 4.22 -10.72
CA PRO A 77 -6.09 4.44 -11.98
C PRO A 77 -5.67 5.73 -12.72
N GLY A 78 -4.98 6.63 -12.02
CA GLY A 78 -4.61 7.95 -12.47
C GLY A 78 -4.07 8.76 -11.29
N PHE A 79 -4.38 10.06 -11.28
CA PHE A 79 -4.03 10.98 -10.19
C PHE A 79 -4.97 10.77 -8.99
N VAL A 80 -4.43 10.48 -7.82
CA VAL A 80 -5.17 10.36 -6.55
C VAL A 80 -4.57 11.29 -5.48
N PRO A 81 -5.30 11.60 -4.39
CA PRO A 81 -4.71 12.28 -3.21
C PRO A 81 -3.51 11.54 -2.65
N LEU A 82 -2.64 12.24 -1.92
CA LEU A 82 -1.40 11.66 -1.42
C LEU A 82 -1.64 10.47 -0.49
N ALA A 83 -2.57 10.60 0.46
CA ALA A 83 -2.86 9.53 1.42
C ALA A 83 -3.40 8.27 0.72
N SER A 84 -4.24 8.42 -0.30
CA SER A 84 -4.71 7.33 -1.16
C SER A 84 -3.54 6.64 -1.92
N ALA A 85 -2.63 7.43 -2.49
CA ALA A 85 -1.41 6.90 -3.11
C ALA A 85 -0.53 6.15 -2.09
N LEU A 86 -0.37 6.68 -0.88
CA LEU A 86 0.41 6.04 0.18
C LEU A 86 -0.27 4.78 0.73
N ALA A 87 -1.60 4.67 0.72
CA ALA A 87 -2.31 3.44 1.04
C ALA A 87 -2.03 2.34 -0.01
N VAL A 88 -2.05 2.69 -1.30
CA VAL A 88 -1.64 1.78 -2.40
C VAL A 88 -0.18 1.35 -2.26
N VAL A 89 0.73 2.30 -1.99
CA VAL A 89 2.15 2.00 -1.70
C VAL A 89 2.27 1.01 -0.55
N THR A 90 1.62 1.30 0.59
CA THR A 90 1.75 0.49 1.82
C THR A 90 1.22 -0.92 1.61
N CYS A 91 0.10 -1.08 0.90
CA CYS A 91 -0.43 -2.39 0.49
C CYS A 91 0.57 -3.18 -0.36
N TYR A 92 1.20 -2.54 -1.35
CA TYR A 92 2.17 -3.20 -2.21
C TYR A 92 3.50 -3.52 -1.50
N LEU A 93 3.98 -2.65 -0.62
CA LEU A 93 5.21 -2.87 0.16
C LEU A 93 5.06 -4.04 1.14
N GLN A 94 3.92 -4.14 1.83
CA GLN A 94 3.70 -5.14 2.88
C GLN A 94 3.23 -6.49 2.37
N TYR A 95 2.45 -6.51 1.29
CA TYR A 95 1.77 -7.72 0.82
C TYR A 95 2.05 -8.08 -0.65
N GLY A 96 2.72 -7.20 -1.42
CA GLY A 96 2.91 -7.39 -2.86
C GLY A 96 1.61 -7.34 -3.68
N VAL A 97 0.49 -6.93 -3.07
CA VAL A 97 -0.83 -6.89 -3.70
C VAL A 97 -0.99 -5.59 -4.49
N ALA A 98 -1.12 -5.72 -5.81
CA ALA A 98 -1.57 -4.64 -6.66
C ALA A 98 -3.09 -4.44 -6.51
N PRO A 99 -3.59 -3.20 -6.31
CA PRO A 99 -5.02 -2.94 -6.33
C PRO A 99 -5.64 -3.26 -7.68
N GLN A 100 -6.90 -3.68 -7.67
CA GLN A 100 -7.75 -3.82 -8.85
C GLN A 100 -8.63 -2.57 -8.99
N LEU A 101 -9.17 -2.33 -10.18
CA LEU A 101 -10.11 -1.23 -10.42
C LEU A 101 -11.52 -1.79 -10.53
N ASP A 102 -12.48 -1.16 -9.85
CA ASP A 102 -13.90 -1.43 -10.10
C ASP A 102 -14.35 -0.82 -11.45
N ARG A 103 -15.63 -1.02 -11.79
CA ARG A 103 -16.23 -0.47 -13.02
C ARG A 103 -16.17 1.06 -13.11
N ASP A 104 -16.08 1.73 -11.97
CA ASP A 104 -16.08 3.18 -11.81
C ASP A 104 -14.62 3.72 -11.70
N GLY A 105 -13.63 2.84 -11.93
CA GLY A 105 -12.20 3.14 -11.94
C GLY A 105 -11.55 3.19 -10.56
N ARG A 106 -12.23 2.74 -9.51
CA ARG A 106 -11.80 2.94 -8.11
C ARG A 106 -10.88 1.80 -7.63
N PRO A 107 -9.71 2.11 -7.06
CA PRO A 107 -8.75 1.12 -6.58
C PRO A 107 -9.26 0.41 -5.33
N PHE A 108 -9.33 -0.93 -5.38
CA PHE A 108 -9.73 -1.78 -4.28
C PHE A 108 -8.88 -3.06 -4.17
N VAL A 109 -8.92 -3.68 -3.00
CA VAL A 109 -8.33 -5.01 -2.75
C VAL A 109 -9.37 -5.92 -2.10
N GLY A 110 -9.23 -7.23 -2.30
CA GLY A 110 -9.93 -8.21 -1.50
C GLY A 110 -9.31 -8.30 -0.13
N VAL A 111 -10.08 -8.56 0.92
CA VAL A 111 -9.63 -8.74 2.29
C VAL A 111 -10.12 -10.08 2.80
N ARG A 112 -9.18 -11.00 3.05
CA ARG A 112 -9.43 -12.37 3.51
C ARG A 112 -8.65 -12.61 4.79
N ARG A 113 -9.32 -13.09 5.85
CA ARG A 113 -8.73 -13.31 7.19
C ARG A 113 -7.99 -12.09 7.78
N GLY A 114 -8.36 -10.87 7.36
CA GLY A 114 -7.73 -9.62 7.81
C GLY A 114 -6.45 -9.23 7.05
N GLN A 115 -6.17 -9.85 5.90
CA GLN A 115 -5.05 -9.47 5.02
C GLN A 115 -5.56 -9.14 3.62
N PRO A 116 -4.93 -8.20 2.89
CA PRO A 116 -5.27 -7.92 1.51
C PRO A 116 -4.85 -9.07 0.61
N THR A 117 -5.63 -9.32 -0.45
CA THR A 117 -5.40 -10.37 -1.45
C THR A 117 -5.93 -9.92 -2.81
N GLN A 118 -5.46 -10.57 -3.88
CA GLN A 118 -6.06 -10.42 -5.21
C GLN A 118 -7.38 -11.18 -5.28
N VAL A 119 -8.43 -10.52 -5.77
CA VAL A 119 -9.82 -11.02 -5.74
C VAL A 119 -10.06 -12.18 -6.72
N PHE A 120 -9.26 -12.27 -7.77
CA PHE A 120 -9.42 -13.23 -8.87
C PHE A 120 -8.32 -14.31 -8.90
N ASP A 121 -7.65 -14.57 -7.77
CA ASP A 121 -6.78 -15.75 -7.68
C ASP A 121 -7.66 -17.02 -7.80
N PRO A 122 -7.46 -17.88 -8.82
CA PRO A 122 -8.27 -19.09 -9.01
C PRO A 122 -8.21 -20.07 -7.82
N ALA A 123 -7.17 -20.00 -6.99
CA ALA A 123 -7.04 -20.82 -5.78
C ALA A 123 -8.06 -20.46 -4.68
N ASP A 124 -8.69 -19.28 -4.77
CA ASP A 124 -9.55 -18.71 -3.72
C ASP A 124 -11.06 -18.75 -4.04
N ALA A 125 -11.44 -19.44 -5.11
CA ALA A 125 -12.84 -19.65 -5.50
C ALA A 125 -13.71 -20.18 -4.33
N GLY A 126 -14.81 -19.49 -4.04
CA GLY A 126 -15.75 -19.84 -2.96
C GLY A 126 -15.38 -19.30 -1.57
N ALA A 127 -14.28 -18.54 -1.41
CA ALA A 127 -13.99 -17.84 -0.16
C ALA A 127 -14.85 -16.58 0.03
N SER A 128 -15.25 -16.28 1.26
CA SER A 128 -15.81 -14.96 1.58
C SER A 128 -14.70 -13.90 1.59
N VAL A 129 -14.79 -12.98 0.64
CA VAL A 129 -13.88 -11.85 0.47
C VAL A 129 -14.66 -10.56 0.79
N ARG A 130 -14.12 -9.72 1.68
CA ARG A 130 -14.59 -8.33 1.84
C ARG A 130 -13.80 -7.44 0.90
N TYR A 131 -14.36 -6.32 0.46
CA TYR A 131 -13.62 -5.35 -0.36
C TYR A 131 -13.20 -4.15 0.47
N ALA A 132 -11.96 -3.69 0.28
CA ALA A 132 -11.45 -2.46 0.86
C ALA A 132 -10.97 -1.54 -0.26
N TYR A 133 -11.55 -0.33 -0.30
CA TYR A 133 -11.19 0.71 -1.26
C TYR A 133 -10.04 1.55 -0.72
N LEU A 134 -9.15 2.00 -1.61
CA LEU A 134 -7.94 2.75 -1.27
C LEU A 134 -7.98 4.22 -1.74
N ASP A 135 -9.08 4.66 -2.36
CA ASP A 135 -9.30 6.02 -2.88
C ASP A 135 -9.97 6.99 -1.90
N GLY A 136 -10.72 6.48 -0.92
CA GLY A 136 -11.40 7.29 0.10
C GLY A 136 -10.50 7.82 1.22
N VAL A 137 -9.21 7.47 1.20
CA VAL A 137 -8.25 7.78 2.27
C VAL A 137 -7.70 9.21 2.11
N THR A 138 -7.92 10.08 3.09
CA THR A 138 -7.48 11.49 3.11
C THR A 138 -6.29 11.74 4.04
N THR A 139 -6.13 10.92 5.09
CA THR A 139 -5.02 10.98 6.06
C THR A 139 -4.38 9.61 6.26
N LEU A 140 -3.20 9.55 6.90
CA LEU A 140 -2.57 8.25 7.23
C LEU A 140 -3.35 7.47 8.29
N ASP A 141 -4.10 8.16 9.16
CA ASP A 141 -4.90 7.55 10.24
C ASP A 141 -6.19 6.87 9.71
N GLU A 142 -6.61 7.21 8.49
CA GLU A 142 -7.72 6.57 7.76
C GLU A 142 -7.30 5.33 6.98
N PHE A 143 -6.06 4.85 7.14
CA PHE A 143 -5.60 3.63 6.49
C PHE A 143 -6.43 2.42 6.96
N PRO A 144 -6.83 1.51 6.06
CA PRO A 144 -7.47 0.25 6.46
C PRO A 144 -6.64 -0.51 7.50
N GLU A 145 -7.30 -1.11 8.50
CA GLU A 145 -6.68 -1.76 9.69
C GLU A 145 -5.58 -2.80 9.38
N PHE A 146 -5.51 -3.29 8.14
CA PHE A 146 -4.49 -4.24 7.68
C PHE A 146 -3.24 -3.56 7.10
N LEU A 147 -3.15 -2.24 7.08
CA LEU A 147 -1.97 -1.49 6.63
C LEU A 147 -1.25 -0.84 7.82
N ASP A 148 -0.10 -1.38 8.20
CA ASP A 148 0.73 -0.80 9.25
C ASP A 148 1.45 0.47 8.71
N VAL A 149 1.17 1.67 9.22
CA VAL A 149 1.89 2.88 8.77
C VAL A 149 3.36 2.81 9.27
N GLY A 150 4.29 2.54 8.35
CA GLY A 150 5.73 2.46 8.62
C GLY A 150 6.44 3.81 8.60
N GLU A 151 7.69 3.86 9.10
CA GLU A 151 8.52 5.07 9.12
C GLU A 151 8.75 5.64 7.70
N ASP A 152 9.17 4.79 6.74
CA ASP A 152 9.34 5.17 5.33
C ASP A 152 8.09 5.86 4.73
N VAL A 153 6.89 5.46 5.16
CA VAL A 153 5.61 6.00 4.68
C VAL A 153 5.29 7.33 5.34
N ARG A 154 5.60 7.50 6.63
CA ARG A 154 5.53 8.81 7.31
C ARG A 154 6.48 9.82 6.68
N THR A 155 7.74 9.43 6.47
CA THR A 155 8.74 10.28 5.79
C THR A 155 8.29 10.68 4.38
N ALA A 156 7.63 9.78 3.64
CA ALA A 156 7.05 10.11 2.34
C ALA A 156 5.92 11.16 2.45
N ALA A 157 5.02 11.00 3.41
CA ALA A 157 3.91 11.92 3.64
C ALA A 157 4.37 13.31 4.12
N GLU A 158 5.38 13.36 4.98
CA GLU A 158 6.00 14.60 5.47
C GLU A 158 6.71 15.38 4.35
N ARG A 159 7.41 14.66 3.46
CA ARG A 159 8.22 15.28 2.41
C ARG A 159 7.45 15.66 1.16
N MET A 160 6.34 15.00 0.86
CA MET A 160 5.52 15.25 -0.34
C MET A 160 4.33 16.15 0.02
N PRO A 161 4.31 17.45 -0.32
CA PRO A 161 3.26 18.36 0.13
C PRO A 161 1.99 18.26 -0.72
N ASP A 162 0.87 17.89 -0.07
CA ASP A 162 -0.46 18.02 -0.66
C ASP A 162 -0.85 19.50 -0.78
N ARG A 163 -1.03 19.99 -2.02
CA ARG A 163 -1.26 21.43 -2.29
C ARG A 163 -2.68 21.92 -1.97
N ARG A 164 -3.56 21.07 -1.42
CA ARG A 164 -4.87 21.52 -0.90
C ARG A 164 -4.77 22.47 0.32
N ARG A 165 -3.56 22.82 0.78
CA ARG A 165 -3.27 23.82 1.83
C ARG A 165 -2.40 25.00 1.36
N GLU A 166 -2.55 25.49 0.13
CA GLU A 166 -2.23 26.91 -0.13
C GLU A 166 -3.51 27.71 0.19
N PRO A 167 -3.57 28.48 1.29
CA PRO A 167 -4.70 29.39 1.51
C PRO A 167 -4.77 30.39 0.33
N PRO A 168 -5.94 30.97 0.03
CA PRO A 168 -6.01 32.03 -0.96
C PRO A 168 -4.99 33.10 -0.58
N ARG A 169 -4.19 33.53 -1.56
CA ARG A 169 -3.36 34.73 -1.37
C ARG A 169 -4.33 35.88 -1.23
N ASP A 170 -4.38 36.48 -0.05
CA ASP A 170 -5.03 37.78 0.12
C ASP A 170 -4.37 38.76 -0.84
N THR A 171 -5.05 39.02 -1.95
CA THR A 171 -4.80 40.21 -2.77
C THR A 171 -5.30 41.39 -1.97
N ALA A 172 -4.43 41.92 -1.13
CA ALA A 172 -4.60 43.24 -0.56
C ALA A 172 -4.41 44.28 -1.69
N ASP A 173 -5.53 44.83 -2.15
CA ASP A 173 -5.61 46.16 -2.78
C ASP A 173 -5.68 47.24 -1.69
#